data_AF-A0AAP7A214-F1
#
_entry.id   AF-A0AAP7A214-F1
#
_cell.length_a   1.000
_cell.length_b   1.000
_cell.length_c   1.000
_cell.angle_alpha   90.00
_cell.angle_beta   90.00
_cell.angle_gamma   90.00
#
_symmetry.space_group_name_H-M   'P 1'
#
loop_
_entity.id
_entity.type
_entity.pdbx_description
1 polymer ?
#
loop_
_entity_poly.entity_id
_entity_poly.type
_entity_poly.pdbx_seq_one_letter_code
_entity_poly.pdbx_strand_id
1 'polypeptide(L)'
;LLIDIIEQHKLQKYDQMGRVEKAVIELNDKKVCDGTFANGLVTAPVRVIAEALGAKVGYDGKKATVNGKIIVGSQTVGGTAYAPIREIVEAAGGRVIGWVGEERRVTISK
;
A
#
# COMPACT_ATOMS: atom_id res chain seq x y z
N LEU A 1 -25.92 2.90 -31.47
CA LEU A 1 -24.63 2.30 -31.89
C LEU A 1 -23.75 2.08 -30.65
N LEU A 2 -22.70 1.26 -30.74
CA LEU A 2 -21.79 0.96 -29.61
C LEU A 2 -21.24 2.23 -28.92
N ILE A 3 -21.06 3.32 -29.68
CA ILE A 3 -20.58 4.61 -29.20
C ILE A 3 -21.53 5.25 -28.16
N ASP A 4 -22.84 5.11 -28.34
CA ASP A 4 -23.86 5.74 -27.47
C ASP A 4 -23.90 5.07 -26.10
N ILE A 5 -23.66 3.75 -26.06
CA ILE A 5 -23.62 2.95 -24.82
C ILE A 5 -22.42 3.36 -23.96
N ILE A 6 -21.27 3.61 -24.60
CA ILE A 6 -20.02 4.02 -23.93
C ILE A 6 -20.19 5.39 -23.26
N GLU A 7 -20.80 6.35 -23.95
CA GLU A 7 -21.05 7.69 -23.42
C GLU A 7 -22.11 7.69 -22.31
N GLN A 8 -23.22 6.99 -22.51
CA GLN A 8 -24.32 6.90 -21.53
C GLN A 8 -23.86 6.30 -20.19
N HIS A 9 -22.94 5.33 -20.21
CA HIS A 9 -22.43 4.66 -19.02
C HIS A 9 -21.10 5.22 -18.52
N LYS A 10 -20.59 6.30 -19.13
CA LYS A 10 -19.28 6.93 -18.81
C LYS A 10 -18.15 5.90 -18.69
N LEU A 11 -18.13 4.89 -19.58
CA LEU A 11 -17.20 3.76 -19.46
C LEU A 11 -15.73 4.17 -19.61
N GLN A 12 -15.45 5.32 -20.22
CA GLN A 12 -14.12 5.94 -20.28
C GLN A 12 -13.48 6.18 -18.90
N LYS A 13 -14.28 6.29 -17.83
CA LYS A 13 -13.78 6.41 -16.46
C LYS A 13 -13.06 5.14 -15.98
N TYR A 14 -13.38 3.98 -16.55
CA TYR A 14 -12.73 2.70 -16.21
C TYR A 14 -11.38 2.52 -16.92
N ASP A 15 -11.16 3.14 -18.08
CA ASP A 15 -9.83 3.21 -18.71
C ASP A 15 -8.83 4.00 -17.83
N GLN A 16 -9.32 5.03 -17.14
CA GLN A 16 -8.52 5.81 -16.18
C GLN A 16 -8.31 5.09 -14.83
N MET A 17 -9.18 4.16 -14.44
CA MET A 17 -8.99 3.32 -13.24
C MET A 17 -7.86 2.30 -13.37
N GLY A 18 -7.34 2.07 -14.58
CA GLY A 18 -6.33 1.05 -14.86
C GLY A 18 -4.86 1.46 -14.62
N ARG A 19 -4.56 2.74 -14.40
CA ARG A 19 -3.16 3.17 -14.19
C ARG A 19 -2.80 3.09 -12.71
N VAL A 20 -2.58 1.87 -12.23
CA VAL A 20 -2.00 1.62 -10.92
C VAL A 20 -0.54 2.05 -10.98
N GLU A 21 -0.23 3.24 -10.47
CA GLU A 21 1.16 3.69 -10.37
C GLU A 21 1.88 2.86 -9.31
N LYS A 22 3.03 2.29 -9.65
CA LYS A 22 3.85 1.54 -8.68
C LYS A 22 4.71 2.51 -7.88
N ALA A 23 4.94 2.17 -6.62
CA ALA A 23 5.89 2.86 -5.77
C ALA A 23 6.92 1.87 -5.21
N VAL A 24 8.19 2.25 -5.18
CA VAL A 24 9.26 1.45 -4.58
C VAL A 24 9.35 1.77 -3.09
N ILE A 25 9.44 0.74 -2.26
CA ILE A 25 9.62 0.92 -0.80
C ILE A 25 10.99 0.36 -0.41
N GLU A 26 11.79 1.19 0.24
CA GLU A 26 13.15 0.88 0.66
C GLU A 26 13.32 0.98 2.17
N LEU A 27 14.02 0.00 2.74
CA LEU A 27 14.46 -0.01 4.14
C LEU A 27 15.98 -0.03 4.14
N ASN A 28 16.62 0.99 4.74
CA ASN A 28 18.08 1.12 4.79
C ASN A 28 18.75 0.92 3.41
N ASP A 29 18.30 1.70 2.42
CA ASP A 29 18.79 1.68 1.03
C ASP A 29 18.63 0.35 0.27
N LYS A 30 17.83 -0.57 0.82
CA LYS A 30 17.48 -1.83 0.16
C LYS A 30 16.00 -1.87 -0.18
N LYS A 31 15.69 -2.15 -1.45
CA LYS A 31 14.31 -2.42 -1.88
C LYS A 31 13.71 -3.59 -1.10
N VAL A 32 12.57 -3.34 -0.47
CA VAL A 32 11.78 -4.33 0.26
C VAL A 32 10.71 -4.91 -0.64
N CYS A 33 9.88 -4.06 -1.25
CA CYS A 33 8.83 -4.46 -2.16
C CYS A 33 8.36 -3.29 -3.03
N ASP A 34 7.48 -3.60 -3.99
CA ASP A 34 6.68 -2.60 -4.69
C ASP A 34 5.34 -2.43 -3.97
N GLY A 35 4.92 -1.19 -3.82
CA GLY A 35 3.59 -0.76 -3.40
C GLY A 35 2.80 -0.13 -4.55
N THR A 36 1.58 0.31 -4.23
CA THR A 36 0.71 1.04 -5.14
C THR A 36 0.61 2.49 -4.70
N PHE A 37 0.88 3.43 -5.59
CA PHE A 37 0.60 4.85 -5.40
C PHE A 37 -0.74 5.18 -6.02
N ALA A 38 -1.70 5.57 -5.19
CA ALA A 38 -3.02 6.02 -5.64
C ALA A 38 -3.56 7.08 -4.67
N ASN A 39 -4.17 8.14 -5.21
CA ASN A 39 -4.80 9.21 -4.43
C ASN A 39 -3.88 9.83 -3.36
N GLY A 40 -2.59 10.00 -3.68
CA GLY A 40 -1.62 10.58 -2.74
C GLY A 40 -1.14 9.63 -1.63
N LEU A 41 -1.54 8.35 -1.65
CA LEU A 41 -1.14 7.35 -0.68
C LEU A 41 -0.34 6.23 -1.36
N VAL A 42 0.72 5.78 -0.68
CA VAL A 42 1.39 4.53 -1.03
C VAL A 42 0.83 3.42 -0.13
N THR A 43 0.24 2.40 -0.74
CA THR A 43 -0.22 1.19 -0.05
C THR A 43 0.72 0.02 -0.32
N ALA A 44 0.92 -0.81 0.69
CA ALA A 44 1.85 -1.94 0.63
C ALA A 44 1.28 -3.17 1.37
N PRO A 45 1.76 -4.38 1.05
CA PRO A 45 1.39 -5.57 1.81
C PRO A 45 1.85 -5.43 3.27
N VAL A 46 0.90 -5.52 4.20
CA VAL A 46 1.14 -5.34 5.65
C VAL A 46 2.22 -6.29 6.15
N ARG A 47 2.11 -7.58 5.77
CA ARG A 47 3.02 -8.61 6.24
C ARG A 47 4.46 -8.34 5.80
N VAL A 48 4.67 -8.02 4.53
CA VAL A 48 6.01 -7.84 3.94
C VAL A 48 6.75 -6.70 4.64
N ILE A 49 6.09 -5.55 4.83
CA ILE A 49 6.70 -4.39 5.48
C ILE A 49 6.94 -4.65 6.98
N ALA A 50 5.97 -5.23 7.68
CA ALA A 50 6.09 -5.53 9.10
C ALA A 50 7.23 -6.53 9.37
N GLU A 51 7.33 -7.61 8.59
CA GLU A 51 8.39 -8.61 8.71
C GLU A 51 9.76 -8.00 8.37
N ALA A 52 9.86 -7.15 7.34
CA ALA A 52 11.10 -6.44 7.01
C ALA A 52 11.59 -5.54 8.17
N LEU A 53 10.67 -4.95 8.92
CA LEU A 53 10.97 -4.18 10.14
C LEU A 53 11.16 -5.06 11.38
N GLY A 54 11.05 -6.38 11.26
CA GLY A 54 11.19 -7.34 12.35
C GLY A 54 10.03 -7.32 13.36
N ALA A 55 8.85 -6.91 12.92
CA ALA A 55 7.63 -6.90 13.73
C ALA A 55 6.85 -8.21 13.60
N LYS A 56 6.04 -8.54 14.62
CA LYS A 56 5.17 -9.71 14.60
C LYS A 56 3.86 -9.38 13.88
N VAL A 57 3.47 -10.21 12.92
CA VAL A 57 2.22 -10.06 12.17
C VAL A 57 1.17 -11.03 12.73
N GLY A 58 -0.06 -10.55 12.87
CA GLY A 58 -1.20 -11.34 13.31
C GLY A 58 -2.49 -10.98 12.57
N TYR A 59 -3.59 -11.58 13.02
CA TYR A 59 -4.94 -11.34 12.52
C TYR A 59 -5.92 -11.47 13.69
N ASP A 60 -6.83 -10.51 13.83
CA ASP A 60 -7.82 -10.50 14.93
C ASP A 60 -9.18 -11.12 14.55
N GLY A 61 -9.25 -11.80 13.40
CA GLY A 61 -10.49 -12.30 12.82
C GLY A 61 -11.18 -11.32 11.86
N LYS A 62 -10.69 -10.06 11.77
CA LYS A 62 -11.21 -9.03 10.87
C LYS A 62 -10.11 -8.30 10.10
N LYS A 63 -9.05 -7.86 10.80
CA LYS A 63 -7.96 -7.02 10.30
C LYS A 63 -6.60 -7.62 10.64
N ALA A 64 -5.60 -7.28 9.82
CA ALA A 64 -4.21 -7.58 10.12
C ALA A 64 -3.74 -6.79 11.33
N THR A 65 -2.90 -7.42 12.16
CA THR A 65 -2.26 -6.77 13.31
C THR A 65 -0.74 -6.80 13.18
N VAL A 66 -0.07 -5.77 13.70
CA VAL A 66 1.39 -5.66 13.74
C VAL A 66 1.80 -5.31 15.18
N ASN A 67 2.63 -6.15 15.81
CA ASN A 67 2.97 -6.06 17.23
C ASN A 67 1.73 -5.93 18.14
N GLY A 68 0.63 -6.61 17.79
CA GLY A 68 -0.64 -6.56 18.51
C GLY A 68 -1.49 -5.31 18.23
N LYS A 69 -1.00 -4.33 17.45
CA LYS A 69 -1.76 -3.16 17.02
C LYS A 69 -2.57 -3.48 15.77
N ILE A 70 -3.83 -3.06 15.73
CA ILE A 70 -4.70 -3.21 14.55
C ILE A 70 -4.26 -2.22 13.48
N ILE A 71 -4.04 -2.69 12.26
CA ILE A 71 -3.72 -1.82 11.12
C ILE A 71 -5.02 -1.23 10.57
N VAL A 72 -5.22 0.07 10.83
CA VAL A 72 -6.39 0.79 10.29
C VAL A 72 -6.19 1.11 8.80
N GLY A 73 -7.30 1.29 8.08
CA GLY A 73 -7.24 1.50 6.62
C GLY A 73 -6.73 0.31 5.82
N SER A 74 -6.63 -0.88 6.44
CA SER A 74 -6.26 -2.10 5.72
C SER A 74 -7.42 -2.62 4.86
N GLN A 75 -7.09 -3.07 3.65
CA GLN A 75 -7.98 -3.76 2.73
C GLN A 75 -7.39 -5.13 2.38
N THR A 76 -8.22 -6.17 2.44
CA THR A 76 -7.82 -7.51 2.04
C THR A 76 -8.18 -7.76 0.59
N VAL A 77 -7.18 -8.02 -0.25
CA VAL A 77 -7.34 -8.36 -1.66
C VAL A 77 -6.64 -9.70 -1.92
N GLY A 78 -7.39 -10.71 -2.38
CA GLY A 78 -6.84 -12.04 -2.65
C GLY A 78 -6.14 -12.67 -1.44
N GLY A 79 -6.68 -12.48 -0.23
CA GLY A 79 -6.10 -12.99 1.02
C GLY A 79 -4.89 -12.22 1.56
N THR A 80 -4.45 -11.15 0.86
CA THR A 80 -3.36 -10.29 1.32
C THR A 80 -3.91 -8.98 1.86
N ALA A 81 -3.52 -8.59 3.07
CA ALA A 81 -3.85 -7.29 3.64
C ALA A 81 -2.89 -6.22 3.12
N TYR A 82 -3.44 -5.14 2.58
CA TYR A 82 -2.74 -3.95 2.13
C TYR A 82 -3.15 -2.76 2.99
N ALA A 83 -2.23 -1.87 3.32
CA ALA A 83 -2.54 -0.65 4.07
C ALA A 83 -1.60 0.49 3.68
N PRO A 84 -1.91 1.75 4.03
CA PRO A 84 -0.99 2.86 3.87
C PRO A 84 0.35 2.57 4.53
N ILE A 85 1.46 2.84 3.82
CA ILE A 85 2.80 2.46 4.26
C ILE A 85 3.14 3.02 5.65
N ARG A 86 2.73 4.26 5.92
CA ARG A 86 2.96 4.94 7.20
C ARG A 86 2.36 4.18 8.38
N GLU A 87 1.11 3.72 8.23
CA GLU A 87 0.39 2.96 9.27
C GLU A 87 1.14 1.68 9.65
N ILE A 88 1.60 0.93 8.63
CA ILE A 88 2.30 -0.34 8.85
C ILE A 88 3.64 -0.10 9.56
N VAL A 89 4.39 0.91 9.09
CA VAL A 89 5.72 1.25 9.59
C VAL A 89 5.67 1.73 11.04
N GLU A 90 4.73 2.61 11.38
CA GLU A 90 4.55 3.10 12.76
C GLU A 90 4.09 1.99 13.71
N ALA A 91 3.20 1.10 13.25
CA ALA A 91 2.78 -0.06 14.04
C ALA A 91 3.94 -1.03 14.29
N ALA A 92 4.83 -1.20 13.31
CA ALA A 92 6.05 -1.99 13.41
C ALA A 92 7.15 -1.34 14.28
N GLY A 93 6.98 -0.06 14.67
CA GLY A 93 7.94 0.68 15.47
C GLY A 93 9.07 1.33 14.66
N GLY A 94 8.89 1.48 13.35
CA GLY A 94 9.77 2.25 12.48
C GLY A 94 9.20 3.63 12.15
N ARG A 95 9.79 4.28 11.15
CA ARG A 95 9.37 5.59 10.63
C ARG A 95 9.56 5.70 9.13
N VAL A 96 8.69 6.46 8.48
CA VAL A 96 8.91 6.91 7.09
C VAL A 96 9.85 8.10 7.13
N ILE A 97 11.00 8.00 6.49
CA ILE A 97 12.04 9.05 6.49
C ILE A 97 12.02 9.90 5.23
N GLY A 98 11.42 9.43 4.13
CA GLY A 98 11.35 10.21 2.90
C GLY A 98 10.33 9.70 1.89
N TRP A 99 9.91 10.61 1.02
CA TRP A 99 9.15 10.35 -0.18
C TRP A 99 9.76 11.14 -1.34
N VAL A 100 10.12 10.44 -2.42
CA VAL A 100 10.58 11.04 -3.67
C VAL A 100 9.48 10.82 -4.72
N GLY A 101 8.75 11.89 -5.04
CA GLY A 101 7.55 11.82 -5.87
C GLY A 101 7.83 11.39 -7.31
N GLU A 102 8.90 11.89 -7.92
CA GLU A 102 9.28 11.58 -9.30
C GLU A 102 9.64 10.09 -9.48
N GLU A 103 10.38 9.54 -8.52
CA GLU A 103 10.80 8.13 -8.50
C GLU A 103 9.74 7.19 -7.91
N ARG A 104 8.64 7.76 -7.39
CA ARG A 104 7.64 7.05 -6.60
C ARG A 104 8.28 6.20 -5.50
N ARG A 105 9.20 6.78 -4.74
CA ARG A 105 10.02 6.04 -3.79
C ARG A 105 9.78 6.46 -2.35
N VAL A 106 9.45 5.49 -1.50
CA VAL A 106 9.31 5.67 -0.05
C VAL A 106 10.53 5.08 0.62
N THR A 107 11.17 5.85 1.48
CA THR A 107 12.27 5.37 2.33
C THR A 107 11.78 5.25 3.77
N ILE A 108 12.00 4.09 4.38
CA ILE A 108 11.62 3.77 5.76
C ILE A 108 12.87 3.41 6.58
N SER A 109 12.82 3.67 7.89
CA SER A 109 13.81 3.21 8.85
C SER A 109 13.12 2.49 10.01
N LYS A 110 13.89 1.65 10.70
CA LYS A 110 13.56 1.28 12.09
C LYS A 110 14.01 2.38 13.04
#